data_AF-A0A9D8BV27-F1
#
_entry.id   AF-A0A9D8BV27-F1
#
_cell.length_a   1.000
_cell.length_b   1.000
_cell.length_c   1.000
_cell.angle_alpha   90.00
_cell.angle_beta   90.00
_cell.angle_gamma   90.00
#
_symmetry.space_group_name_H-M   'P 1'
#
loop_
_entity.id
_entity.type
_entity.pdbx_description
1 polymer ?
#
loop_
_entity_poly.entity_id
_entity_poly.type
_entity_poly.pdbx_seq_one_letter_code
_entity_poly.pdbx_strand_id
1 'polypeptide(L)' 'WWCTCGKSAAQPFCDGSHAKDAWQPMRFESTRDELVYLCSCKKTKRAPFCDGSHNTEDLPADRS' A
#
# COMPACT_ATOMS: atom_id res chain seq x y z
N TRP A 1 3.85 -4.74 10.27
CA TRP A 1 2.75 -5.28 9.44
C TRP A 1 2.28 -4.25 8.44
N TRP A 2 2.36 -4.55 7.14
CA TRP A 2 1.87 -3.69 6.06
C TRP A 2 0.37 -3.89 5.83
N CYS A 3 -0.38 -2.80 5.67
CA CYS A 3 -1.80 -2.85 5.39
C CYS A 3 -2.06 -3.31 3.96
N THR A 4 -2.86 -4.36 3.80
CA THR A 4 -3.30 -4.90 2.50
C THR A 4 -4.71 -4.44 2.13
N CYS A 5 -5.56 -4.11 3.11
CA CYS A 5 -6.99 -3.79 2.89
C CYS A 5 -7.28 -2.36 2.44
N GLY A 6 -6.32 -1.44 2.54
CA GLY A 6 -6.50 -0.02 2.19
C GLY A 6 -7.29 0.83 3.20
N LYS A 7 -7.87 0.23 4.26
CA LYS A 7 -8.78 0.92 5.21
C LYS A 7 -8.09 1.55 6.43
N SER A 8 -6.80 1.28 6.64
CA SER A 8 -6.10 1.77 7.83
C SER A 8 -5.96 3.30 7.81
N ALA A 9 -6.14 3.94 8.96
CA ALA A 9 -5.78 5.34 9.21
C ALA A 9 -4.28 5.55 9.47
N ALA A 10 -3.55 4.47 9.77
CA ALA A 10 -2.10 4.47 10.00
C ALA A 10 -1.30 3.99 8.78
N GLN A 11 -1.75 4.32 7.55
CA GLN A 11 -1.03 3.94 6.33
C GLN A 11 0.45 4.36 6.41
N PRO A 12 1.38 3.50 5.94
CA PRO A 12 1.16 2.26 5.18
C PRO A 12 0.93 1.01 6.05
N PHE A 13 0.91 1.16 7.37
CA PHE A 13 0.85 0.06 8.32
C PHE A 13 -0.59 -0.35 8.64
N CYS A 14 -0.74 -1.54 9.22
CA CYS A 14 -2.03 -2.05 9.66
C CYS A 14 -2.35 -1.54 11.07
N ASP A 15 -3.60 -1.07 11.27
CA ASP A 15 -4.16 -0.66 12.57
C ASP A 15 -5.32 -1.56 13.06
N GLY A 16 -5.60 -2.66 12.35
CA GLY A 16 -6.71 -3.57 12.68
C GLY A 16 -8.01 -3.29 11.93
N SER A 17 -8.11 -2.23 11.12
CA SER A 17 -9.31 -1.91 10.32
C SER A 17 -9.75 -3.00 9.34
N HIS A 18 -8.90 -4.00 9.07
CA HIS A 18 -9.21 -5.16 8.24
C HIS A 18 -10.12 -6.20 8.93
N ALA A 19 -10.34 -6.11 10.25
CA ALA A 19 -10.98 -7.17 11.04
C ALA A 19 -12.40 -7.58 10.59
N LYS A 20 -13.09 -6.73 9.83
CA LYS A 20 -14.44 -7.00 9.30
C LYS A 20 -14.43 -7.57 7.88
N ASP A 21 -13.27 -7.76 7.28
CA ASP A 21 -13.10 -8.26 5.91
C ASP A 21 -12.23 -9.53 5.88
N ALA A 22 -12.11 -10.17 4.72
CA ALA A 22 -11.22 -11.31 4.50
C ALA A 22 -9.72 -10.94 4.39
N TRP A 23 -9.38 -9.65 4.42
CA TRP A 23 -8.01 -9.20 4.24
C TRP A 23 -7.17 -9.42 5.50
N GLN A 24 -5.94 -9.92 5.33
CA GLN A 24 -4.96 -10.06 6.40
C GLN A 24 -3.75 -9.17 6.12
N PRO A 25 -3.15 -8.53 7.14
CA PRO A 25 -1.98 -7.71 6.95
C PRO A 25 -0.76 -8.57 6.59
N MET A 26 0.17 -8.00 5.83
CA MET A 26 1.40 -8.70 5.44
C MET A 26 2.50 -8.44 6.47
N ARG A 27 3.20 -9.49 6.92
CA ARG A 27 4.40 -9.32 7.74
C ARG A 27 5.51 -8.75 6.85
N PHE A 28 6.15 -7.68 7.30
CA PHE A 28 7.31 -7.09 6.67
C PHE A 28 8.33 -6.82 7.76
N GLU A 29 9.59 -7.18 7.49
CA GLU A 29 10.73 -7.03 8.37
C GLU A 29 11.87 -6.46 7.53
N SER A 30 12.50 -5.38 8.00
CA SER A 30 13.67 -4.81 7.33
C SER A 30 14.92 -5.51 7.83
N THR A 31 15.76 -5.99 6.91
CA THR A 31 17.04 -6.62 7.25
C THR A 31 18.22 -5.66 7.22
N ARG A 32 17.98 -4.43 6.75
CA ARG A 32 18.97 -3.35 6.62
C ARG A 32 18.37 -2.03 7.10
N ASP A 33 19.22 -1.16 7.61
CA ASP A 33 18.86 0.21 7.96
C ASP A 33 18.99 1.09 6.72
N GLU A 34 17.88 1.23 5.99
CA GLU A 34 17.82 2.01 4.77
C GLU A 34 16.45 2.67 4.64
N LEU A 35 16.40 3.80 3.92
CA LEU A 35 15.14 4.44 3.59
C LEU A 35 14.44 3.67 2.48
N VAL A 36 13.21 3.23 2.74
CA VAL A 36 12.34 2.54 1.77
C VAL A 36 10.99 3.22 1.68
N TYR A 37 10.37 3.15 0.50
CA TYR A 37 9.02 3.62 0.27
C TYR A 37 8.06 2.44 0.25
N LEU A 38 7.13 2.39 1.21
CA LEU A 38 6.06 1.40 1.24
C LEU A 38 4.83 1.91 0.49
N CYS A 39 4.08 0.98 -0.11
CA CYS A 39 2.91 1.33 -0.90
C CYS A 39 1.69 1.65 -0.02
N SER A 40 1.12 2.84 -0.19
CA SER A 40 -0.15 3.23 0.45
C SER A 40 -1.38 3.09 -0.46
N CYS A 41 -1.22 3.17 -1.79
CA CYS A 41 -2.34 3.07 -2.75
C CYS A 41 -2.85 1.64 -2.99
N LYS A 42 -2.10 0.63 -2.54
CA LYS A 42 -2.37 -0.82 -2.71
C LYS A 42 -2.41 -1.33 -4.16
N LYS A 43 -1.96 -0.52 -5.12
CA LYS A 43 -1.82 -0.90 -6.55
C LYS A 43 -0.44 -1.49 -6.91
N THR A 44 0.48 -1.58 -5.96
CA THR A 44 1.84 -2.10 -6.21
C THR A 44 1.82 -3.55 -6.67
N LYS A 45 2.69 -3.88 -7.64
CA LYS A 45 3.01 -5.24 -8.07
C LYS A 45 4.24 -5.80 -7.34
N ARG A 46 4.87 -5.00 -6.47
CA ARG A 46 6.08 -5.33 -5.68
C ARG A 46 5.87 -5.15 -4.19
N ALA A 47 4.71 -5.59 -3.69
CA ALA A 47 4.35 -5.47 -2.28
C ALA A 47 5.48 -5.99 -1.36
N PRO A 48 5.77 -5.28 -0.24
CA PRO A 48 5.04 -4.11 0.28
C PRO A 48 5.55 -2.76 -0.27
N PHE A 49 6.51 -2.77 -1.20
CA PHE A 49 7.20 -1.57 -1.66
C PHE A 49 6.41 -0.78 -2.71
N CYS A 50 6.71 0.51 -2.83
CA CYS A 50 6.21 1.35 -3.90
C CYS A 50 6.96 1.06 -5.22
N ASP A 51 6.23 0.85 -6.32
CA ASP A 51 6.73 0.81 -7.72
C ASP A 51 6.30 2.02 -8.54
N GLY A 52 5.57 2.96 -7.96
CA GLY A 52 4.97 4.06 -8.71
C GLY A 52 3.71 3.68 -9.47
N SER A 53 3.09 2.50 -9.27
CA SER A 53 1.78 2.17 -9.87
C SER A 53 0.62 3.10 -9.45
N HIS A 54 0.84 4.03 -8.52
CA HIS A 54 -0.11 5.11 -8.25
C HIS A 54 -0.06 6.26 -9.27
N ASN A 55 0.99 6.33 -10.10
CA ASN A 55 1.16 7.37 -11.12
C ASN A 55 0.43 7.05 -12.42
N THR A 56 -0.04 5.81 -12.59
CA THR A 56 -0.90 5.45 -13.69
C THR A 56 -2.33 5.84 -13.31
N GLU A 57 -2.66 7.10 -13.51
CA GLU A 57 -4.06 7.45 -13.68
C GLU A 57 -4.48 7.00 -15.08
N ASP A 58 -5.51 6.17 -15.16
CA ASP A 58 -6.47 6.25 -16.26
C ASP A 58 -7.22 7.60 -16.13
N LEU A 59 -6.51 8.71 -16.36
CA LEU A 59 -7.16 9.97 -16.67
C LEU A 59 -7.63 9.83 -18.12
N PRO A 60 -8.93 9.93 -18.44
CA PRO A 60 -9.33 10.18 -19.82
C PRO A 60 -8.57 11.43 -20.30
N ALA A 61 -8.01 11.35 -21.50
CA ALA A 61 -7.24 12.41 -22.16
C ALA A 61 -8.15 13.57 -22.62
N ASP A 62 -9.01 14.05 -21.74
CA ASP A 62 -9.91 15.18 -21.93
C ASP A 62 -10.12 15.86 -20.58
N ARG A 63 -9.25 16.84 -20.32
CA ARG A 63 -9.61 18.01 -19.54
C ARG A 63 -9.44 19.20 -20.46
N SER A 64 -10.41 19.37 -21.38
CA SER A 64 -10.70 20.67 -22.02
C SER A 64 -11.54 21.54 -21.09
#